data_AF-K7MTU9-F1
#
_entry.id   AF-K7MTU9-F1
#
_cell.length_a   1.000
_cell.length_b   1.000
_cell.length_c   1.000
_cell.angle_alpha   90.00
_cell.angle_beta   90.00
_cell.angle_gamma   90.00
#
_symmetry.space_group_name_H-M   'P 1'
#
loop_
_entity.id
_entity.type
_entity.pdbx_description
1 polymer ?
#
loop_
_entity_poly.entity_id
_entity_poly.type
_entity_poly.pdbx_seq_one_letter_code
_entity_poly.pdbx_strand_id
1 'polypeptide(L)'
;MDAVATAKPLLSLSFLLLLPSFLPIAVAYRPGDIVPMSRMGQYHSSRTVWQDLIGRHCPIFAVNREVLMPIPKPTGYTGADAYKISFQVGREKFLIPWLLVVNRKSTEVPMIEVDLRYSGSDLHGVTAKVVDMPHHYVEVHPEIRKQFWDSQHWPKHILVRYTWSHVVFHPFNLRIAIIT
;
A
#
# COMPACT_ATOMS: atom_id res chain seq x y z
N MET A 1 52.42 23.13 54.96
CA MET A 1 50.97 23.22 55.27
C MET A 1 50.32 23.32 53.92
N ASP A 2 50.03 22.16 53.34
CA ASP A 2 49.85 22.03 51.90
C ASP A 2 48.36 21.91 51.62
N ALA A 3 47.81 22.90 50.92
CA ALA A 3 46.41 22.92 50.53
C ALA A 3 46.22 22.07 49.27
N VAL A 4 45.74 20.84 49.44
CA VAL A 4 45.26 20.00 48.35
C VAL A 4 43.88 20.50 47.91
N ALA A 5 43.83 21.20 46.78
CA ALA A 5 42.58 21.60 46.14
C ALA A 5 41.96 20.40 45.40
N THR A 6 40.95 19.78 46.00
CA THR A 6 40.12 18.76 45.35
C THR A 6 39.18 19.42 44.34
N ALA A 7 39.49 19.29 43.04
CA ALA A 7 38.59 19.66 41.96
C ALA A 7 37.41 18.67 41.89
N LYS A 8 36.17 19.17 42.05
CA LYS A 8 34.94 18.39 41.94
C LYS A 8 34.66 18.05 40.46
N PRO A 9 34.20 16.83 40.11
CA PRO A 9 33.83 16.48 38.76
C PRO A 9 32.44 17.06 38.44
N LEU A 10 32.39 18.35 38.13
CA LEU A 10 31.16 19.06 37.76
C LEU A 10 30.81 18.91 36.26
N LEU A 11 31.46 17.97 35.56
CA LEU A 11 31.34 17.76 34.12
C LEU A 11 30.46 16.56 33.72
N SER A 12 29.75 15.92 34.67
CA SER A 12 28.96 14.71 34.36
C SER A 12 27.46 14.94 34.16
N LEU A 13 26.87 16.03 34.71
CA LEU A 13 25.42 16.22 34.67
C LEU A 13 24.92 16.88 33.36
N SER A 14 25.77 17.68 32.70
CA SER A 14 25.42 18.40 31.47
C SER A 14 25.30 17.49 30.25
N PHE A 15 25.89 16.28 30.28
CA PHE A 15 25.82 15.32 29.17
C PHE A 15 24.51 14.50 29.17
N LEU A 16 23.87 14.32 30.35
CA LEU A 16 22.61 13.57 30.46
C LEU A 16 21.38 14.33 29.94
N LEU A 17 21.43 15.67 29.90
CA LEU A 17 20.31 16.51 29.43
C LEU A 17 20.26 16.69 27.90
N LEU A 18 21.27 16.19 27.18
CA LEU A 18 21.35 16.22 25.71
C LEU A 18 20.77 14.96 25.04
N LEU A 19 20.30 13.97 25.82
CA LEU A 19 19.75 12.71 25.30
C LEU A 19 18.29 12.71 24.80
N PRO A 20 17.40 13.70 24.97
CA PRO A 20 16.00 13.53 24.56
C PRO A 20 15.75 13.78 23.05
N SER A 21 16.76 14.14 22.25
CA SER A 21 16.57 14.54 20.84
C SER A 21 16.56 13.38 19.84
N PHE A 22 16.86 12.15 20.25
CA PHE A 22 16.89 10.96 19.37
C PHE A 22 15.69 10.03 19.55
N LEU A 23 14.56 10.52 20.07
CA LEU A 23 13.32 9.76 19.97
C LEU A 23 12.93 9.68 18.49
N PRO A 24 12.76 8.48 17.89
CA PRO A 24 12.23 8.38 16.55
C PRO A 24 10.84 9.02 16.58
N ILE A 25 10.70 10.15 15.89
CA ILE A 25 9.39 10.75 15.68
C ILE A 25 8.59 9.69 14.93
N ALA A 26 7.61 9.08 15.59
CA ALA A 26 6.65 8.24 14.91
C ALA A 26 5.97 9.13 13.87
N VAL A 27 6.37 8.99 12.60
CA VAL A 27 5.74 9.72 11.51
C VAL A 27 4.37 9.09 11.34
N ALA A 28 3.39 9.70 11.99
CA ALA A 28 1.99 9.33 11.91
C ALA A 28 1.38 9.91 10.63
N TYR A 29 0.40 9.23 10.02
CA TYR A 29 -0.31 9.82 8.89
C TYR A 29 -1.28 10.90 9.35
N ARG A 30 -1.37 11.96 8.55
CA ARG A 30 -2.43 12.96 8.64
C ARG A 30 -3.43 12.73 7.51
N PRO A 31 -4.72 13.04 7.71
CA PRO A 31 -5.68 13.05 6.62
C PRO A 31 -5.17 13.89 5.44
N GLY A 32 -5.16 13.30 4.24
CA GLY A 32 -4.58 13.93 3.05
C GLY A 32 -3.13 13.53 2.72
N ASP A 33 -2.42 12.86 3.63
CA ASP A 33 -1.07 12.37 3.35
C ASP A 33 -1.08 11.27 2.28
N ILE A 34 -0.03 11.23 1.46
CA ILE A 34 0.19 10.12 0.55
C ILE A 34 0.64 8.90 1.36
N VAL A 35 -0.08 7.79 1.19
CA VAL A 35 0.32 6.50 1.74
C VAL A 35 1.23 5.82 0.72
N PRO A 36 2.54 5.65 0.99
CA PRO A 36 3.46 5.05 0.04
C PRO A 36 2.98 3.64 -0.34
N MET A 37 3.12 3.30 -1.61
CA MET A 37 2.68 2.02 -2.14
C MET A 37 3.68 1.57 -3.19
N SER A 38 3.99 0.29 -3.20
CA SER A 38 4.82 -0.34 -4.23
C SER A 38 4.08 -1.52 -4.83
N ARG A 39 4.46 -1.92 -6.04
CA ARG A 39 3.88 -3.06 -6.75
C ARG A 39 4.95 -4.02 -7.24
N MET A 40 4.56 -5.27 -7.36
CA MET A 40 5.32 -6.33 -8.00
C MET A 40 4.41 -7.06 -8.98
N GLY A 41 4.93 -7.43 -10.16
CA GLY A 41 4.23 -8.28 -11.13
C GLY A 41 4.76 -9.70 -11.13
N GLN A 42 3.92 -10.66 -11.49
CA GLN A 42 4.30 -12.05 -11.75
C GLN A 42 3.64 -12.57 -13.02
N TYR A 43 4.44 -13.04 -13.97
CA TYR A 43 4.01 -13.70 -15.21
C TYR A 43 4.92 -14.91 -15.46
N HIS A 44 4.34 -16.05 -15.83
CA HIS A 44 5.10 -17.30 -16.06
C HIS A 44 6.06 -17.66 -14.91
N SER A 45 5.60 -17.50 -13.67
CA SER A 45 6.40 -17.67 -12.44
C SER A 45 7.62 -16.73 -12.29
N SER A 46 7.93 -15.90 -13.29
CA SER A 46 8.90 -14.83 -13.21
C SER A 46 8.28 -13.62 -12.50
N ARG A 47 9.01 -13.06 -11.54
CA ARG A 47 8.59 -11.92 -10.74
C ARG A 47 9.45 -10.71 -11.07
N THR A 48 8.81 -9.55 -11.16
CA THR A 48 9.56 -8.29 -11.19
C THR A 48 10.07 -7.97 -9.78
N VAL A 49 11.00 -7.02 -9.67
CA VAL A 49 11.29 -6.41 -8.37
C VAL A 49 10.10 -5.58 -7.90
N TRP A 50 10.07 -5.28 -6.60
CA TRP A 50 9.19 -4.25 -6.05
C TRP A 50 9.53 -2.89 -6.66
N GLN A 51 8.50 -2.20 -7.13
CA GLN A 51 8.62 -0.88 -7.75
C GLN A 51 7.69 0.08 -7.05
N ASP A 52 8.24 1.19 -6.55
CA ASP A 52 7.44 2.23 -5.91
C ASP A 52 6.51 2.89 -6.92
N LEU A 53 5.28 3.16 -6.49
CA LEU A 53 4.30 3.90 -7.26
C LEU A 53 4.52 5.40 -7.08
N ILE A 54 4.30 6.15 -8.16
CA ILE A 54 4.25 7.61 -8.10
C ILE A 54 3.06 8.01 -7.22
N GLY A 55 3.24 8.99 -6.35
CA GLY A 55 2.24 9.39 -5.34
C GLY A 55 0.82 9.65 -5.87
N ARG A 56 0.66 10.05 -7.14
CA ARG A 56 -0.66 10.23 -7.77
C ARG A 56 -1.48 8.93 -7.89
N HIS A 57 -0.81 7.78 -7.93
CA HIS A 57 -1.40 6.45 -7.99
C HIS A 57 -1.52 5.80 -6.61
N CYS A 58 -1.00 6.44 -5.56
CA CYS A 58 -1.06 5.92 -4.20
C CYS A 58 -2.39 6.29 -3.51
N PRO A 59 -2.78 5.54 -2.45
CA PRO A 59 -3.85 5.96 -1.57
C PRO A 59 -3.53 7.30 -0.89
N ILE A 60 -4.58 8.07 -0.60
CA ILE A 60 -4.49 9.26 0.24
C ILE A 60 -5.14 8.94 1.58
N PHE A 61 -4.41 9.14 2.67
CA PHE A 61 -4.84 8.74 3.99
C PHE A 61 -6.18 9.37 4.36
N ALA A 62 -7.13 8.52 4.79
CA ALA A 62 -8.51 8.87 5.14
C ALA A 62 -9.34 9.53 4.01
N VAL A 63 -8.96 9.37 2.73
CA VAL A 63 -9.68 9.93 1.59
C VAL A 63 -10.00 8.84 0.56
N ASN A 64 -11.29 8.58 0.34
CA ASN A 64 -11.75 7.68 -0.71
C ASN A 64 -11.39 8.27 -2.08
N ARG A 65 -10.81 7.45 -2.95
CA ARG A 65 -10.47 7.91 -4.30
C ARG A 65 -10.31 6.76 -5.27
N GLU A 66 -10.45 7.09 -6.55
CA GLU A 66 -10.18 6.18 -7.65
C GLU A 66 -8.99 6.70 -8.45
N VAL A 67 -8.15 5.77 -8.93
CA VAL A 67 -7.01 6.11 -9.77
C VAL A 67 -6.90 5.12 -10.92
N LEU A 68 -6.49 5.64 -12.08
CA LEU A 68 -6.10 4.80 -13.19
C LEU A 68 -4.62 4.45 -13.05
N MET A 69 -4.32 3.18 -12.77
CA MET A 69 -2.97 2.71 -12.53
C MET A 69 -2.41 1.98 -13.76
N PRO A 70 -1.24 2.39 -14.27
CA PRO A 70 -0.60 1.71 -15.39
C PRO A 70 0.08 0.42 -14.93
N ILE A 71 -0.24 -0.68 -15.60
CA ILE A 71 0.40 -1.98 -15.45
C ILE A 71 1.29 -2.22 -16.68
N PRO A 72 2.62 -2.32 -16.50
CA PRO A 72 3.56 -2.51 -17.59
C PRO A 72 3.44 -3.90 -18.19
N LYS A 73 3.90 -4.04 -19.43
CA LYS A 73 3.98 -5.33 -20.11
C LYS A 73 5.00 -6.21 -19.38
N PRO A 74 4.66 -7.44 -18.97
CA PRO A 74 5.64 -8.35 -18.39
C PRO A 74 6.60 -8.85 -19.47
N THR A 75 7.84 -9.15 -19.08
CA THR A 75 8.84 -9.74 -19.97
C THR A 75 8.35 -11.08 -20.51
N GLY A 76 8.45 -11.29 -21.82
CA GLY A 76 8.02 -12.54 -22.46
C GLY A 76 6.50 -12.72 -22.54
N TYR A 77 5.71 -11.64 -22.46
CA TYR A 77 4.26 -11.72 -22.56
C TYR A 77 3.79 -12.36 -23.88
N THR A 78 3.07 -13.48 -23.77
CA THR A 78 2.41 -14.19 -24.88
C THR A 78 0.88 -14.14 -24.80
N GLY A 79 0.33 -13.78 -23.63
CA GLY A 79 -1.11 -13.78 -23.36
C GLY A 79 -1.69 -15.14 -22.98
N ALA A 80 -0.88 -16.21 -23.00
CA ALA A 80 -1.32 -17.56 -22.67
C ALA A 80 -1.47 -17.78 -21.15
N ASP A 81 -0.61 -17.15 -20.35
CA ASP A 81 -0.62 -17.26 -18.89
C ASP A 81 -1.32 -16.09 -18.23
N ALA A 82 -1.74 -16.29 -16.98
CA ALA A 82 -2.33 -15.23 -16.20
C ALA A 82 -1.27 -14.26 -15.65
N TYR A 83 -1.53 -12.97 -15.82
CA TYR A 83 -0.69 -11.94 -15.23
C TYR A 83 -1.23 -11.54 -13.86
N LYS A 84 -0.38 -11.63 -12.84
CA LYS A 84 -0.70 -11.33 -11.45
C LYS A 84 0.07 -10.11 -10.98
N ILE A 85 -0.50 -9.34 -10.06
CA ILE A 85 0.18 -8.24 -9.38
C ILE A 85 -0.03 -8.33 -7.87
N SER A 86 0.93 -7.83 -7.11
CA SER A 86 0.89 -7.74 -5.65
C SER A 86 1.32 -6.34 -5.24
N PHE A 87 0.86 -5.89 -4.07
CA PHE A 87 1.16 -4.56 -3.55
C PHE A 87 1.73 -4.63 -2.15
N GLN A 88 2.58 -3.67 -1.83
CA GLN A 88 2.91 -3.31 -0.44
C GLN A 88 2.39 -1.90 -0.21
N VAL A 89 1.70 -1.69 0.93
CA VAL A 89 1.03 -0.43 1.24
C VAL A 89 1.46 0.07 2.61
N GLY A 90 1.69 1.37 2.69
CA GLY A 90 2.06 2.06 3.93
C GLY A 90 3.53 1.92 4.29
N ARG A 91 3.92 2.67 5.32
CA ARG A 91 5.26 2.56 5.95
C ARG A 91 5.42 1.20 6.65
N GLU A 92 4.30 0.61 7.05
CA GLU A 92 4.14 -0.69 7.68
C GLU A 92 4.33 -1.86 6.69
N LYS A 93 4.30 -1.57 5.38
CA LYS A 93 4.44 -2.55 4.29
C LYS A 93 3.42 -3.68 4.35
N PHE A 94 2.14 -3.36 4.56
CA PHE A 94 1.05 -4.33 4.44
C PHE A 94 1.09 -5.00 3.07
N LEU A 95 1.31 -6.31 3.07
CA LEU A 95 1.39 -7.10 1.85
C LEU A 95 -0.01 -7.52 1.39
N ILE A 96 -0.38 -7.10 0.19
CA ILE A 96 -1.56 -7.58 -0.51
C ILE A 96 -1.15 -8.82 -1.33
N PRO A 97 -1.81 -9.99 -1.15
CA PRO A 97 -1.54 -11.18 -1.93
C PRO A 97 -1.70 -11.00 -3.45
N TRP A 98 -1.30 -12.00 -4.23
CA TRP A 98 -1.39 -11.95 -5.69
C TRP A 98 -2.83 -11.78 -6.20
N LEU A 99 -3.03 -10.72 -6.98
CA LEU A 99 -4.27 -10.34 -7.65
C LEU A 99 -4.16 -10.67 -9.14
N LEU A 100 -5.09 -11.47 -9.66
CA LEU A 100 -5.15 -11.88 -11.06
C LEU A 100 -5.76 -10.76 -11.92
N VAL A 101 -4.98 -10.14 -12.80
CA VAL A 101 -5.43 -8.96 -13.57
C VAL A 101 -5.63 -9.22 -15.05
N VAL A 102 -4.78 -10.01 -15.70
CA VAL A 102 -4.93 -10.36 -17.12
C VAL A 102 -5.11 -11.86 -17.26
N ASN A 103 -5.91 -12.27 -18.25
CA ASN A 103 -6.27 -13.67 -18.50
C ASN A 103 -6.92 -14.30 -17.26
N ARG A 104 -7.95 -13.61 -16.77
CA ARG A 104 -8.84 -14.02 -15.69
C ARG A 104 -9.94 -14.92 -16.25
N LYS A 105 -10.71 -15.56 -15.38
CA LYS A 105 -11.93 -16.28 -15.81
C LYS A 105 -12.99 -15.36 -16.42
N SER A 106 -13.08 -14.11 -15.94
CA SER A 106 -13.99 -13.09 -16.48
C SER A 106 -13.36 -12.36 -17.67
N THR A 107 -14.18 -12.13 -18.69
CA THR A 107 -13.85 -11.33 -19.90
C THR A 107 -14.10 -9.84 -19.72
N GLU A 108 -14.66 -9.43 -18.57
CA GLU A 108 -14.83 -8.02 -18.25
C GLU A 108 -13.51 -7.38 -17.86
N VAL A 109 -13.41 -6.06 -18.06
CA VAL A 109 -12.20 -5.32 -17.68
C VAL A 109 -12.06 -5.36 -16.15
N PRO A 110 -10.86 -5.68 -15.60
CA PRO A 110 -10.67 -5.71 -14.16
C PRO A 110 -10.71 -4.31 -13.54
N MET A 111 -11.24 -4.25 -12.33
CA MET A 111 -11.03 -3.17 -11.37
C MET A 111 -10.50 -3.77 -10.07
N ILE A 112 -9.64 -3.04 -9.35
CA ILE A 112 -9.13 -3.46 -8.05
C ILE A 112 -9.81 -2.63 -6.97
N GLU A 113 -10.50 -3.27 -6.06
CA GLU A 113 -11.01 -2.64 -4.85
C GLU A 113 -10.01 -2.87 -3.73
N VAL A 114 -9.57 -1.78 -3.10
CA VAL A 114 -8.61 -1.76 -2.00
C VAL A 114 -9.28 -1.13 -0.79
N ASP A 115 -9.47 -1.92 0.25
CA ASP A 115 -10.06 -1.48 1.51
C ASP A 115 -8.93 -1.23 2.52
N LEU A 116 -8.86 0.01 3.01
CA LEU A 116 -7.88 0.46 3.99
C LEU A 116 -8.57 0.73 5.33
N ARG A 117 -7.97 0.24 6.41
CA ARG A 117 -8.47 0.37 7.77
C ARG A 117 -7.53 1.22 8.59
N TYR A 118 -8.06 2.22 9.29
CA TYR A 118 -7.26 3.13 10.10
C TYR A 118 -7.95 3.49 11.43
N SER A 119 -7.16 3.92 12.41
CA SER A 119 -7.64 4.54 13.66
C SER A 119 -6.65 5.62 14.04
N GLY A 120 -7.16 6.81 14.36
CA GLY A 120 -6.31 7.99 14.55
C GLY A 120 -5.42 8.23 13.32
N SER A 121 -4.11 8.16 13.51
CA SER A 121 -3.09 8.39 12.48
C SER A 121 -2.48 7.11 11.91
N ASP A 122 -2.98 5.95 12.32
CA ASP A 122 -2.31 4.67 12.08
C ASP A 122 -3.07 3.83 11.05
N LEU A 123 -2.32 3.27 10.11
CA LEU A 123 -2.84 2.29 9.16
C LEU A 123 -2.83 0.90 9.84
N HIS A 124 -4.00 0.29 10.00
CA HIS A 124 -4.14 -1.01 10.68
C HIS A 124 -4.21 -2.21 9.74
N GLY A 125 -4.57 -1.99 8.49
CA GLY A 125 -4.57 -3.08 7.53
C GLY A 125 -5.11 -2.69 6.18
N VAL A 126 -4.76 -3.51 5.20
CA VAL A 126 -5.16 -3.35 3.82
C VAL A 126 -5.60 -4.68 3.27
N THR A 127 -6.76 -4.72 2.63
CA THR A 127 -7.23 -5.86 1.86
C THR A 127 -7.54 -5.40 0.45
N ALA A 128 -7.43 -6.30 -0.52
CA ALA A 128 -7.86 -5.99 -1.88
C ALA A 128 -8.38 -7.22 -2.59
N LYS A 129 -9.23 -6.96 -3.58
CA LYS A 129 -9.79 -7.97 -4.47
C LYS A 129 -9.90 -7.40 -5.88
N VAL A 130 -9.90 -8.29 -6.86
CA VAL A 130 -10.18 -7.92 -8.25
C VAL A 130 -11.65 -8.21 -8.51
N VAL A 131 -12.36 -7.21 -9.02
CA VAL A 131 -13.75 -7.30 -9.43
C VAL A 131 -13.87 -7.00 -10.92
N ASP A 132 -15.06 -7.25 -11.48
CA ASP A 132 -15.39 -6.79 -12.82
C ASP A 132 -15.75 -5.32 -12.76
N MET A 133 -15.22 -4.53 -13.69
CA MET A 133 -15.48 -3.10 -13.72
C MET A 133 -16.97 -2.84 -13.98
N PRO A 134 -17.63 -1.99 -13.16
CA PRO A 134 -19.03 -1.67 -13.37
C PRO A 134 -19.29 -1.13 -14.78
N HIS A 135 -20.40 -1.56 -15.39
CA HIS A 135 -20.73 -1.28 -16.79
C HIS A 135 -20.74 0.23 -17.11
N HIS A 136 -21.24 1.07 -16.21
CA HIS A 136 -21.31 2.52 -16.44
C HIS A 136 -19.93 3.15 -16.74
N TYR A 137 -18.83 2.67 -16.15
CA TYR A 137 -17.50 3.19 -16.49
C TYR A 137 -17.11 2.85 -17.93
N VAL A 138 -17.44 1.64 -18.38
CA VAL A 138 -17.11 1.17 -19.73
C VAL A 138 -18.02 1.83 -20.78
N GLU A 139 -19.27 2.11 -20.43
CA GLU A 139 -20.22 2.81 -21.30
C GLU A 139 -19.84 4.26 -21.54
N VAL A 140 -19.38 4.97 -20.50
CA VAL A 140 -18.91 6.36 -20.62
C VAL A 140 -17.54 6.43 -21.29
N HIS A 141 -16.72 5.38 -21.18
CA HIS A 141 -15.36 5.29 -21.71
C HIS A 141 -15.13 4.00 -22.51
N PRO A 142 -15.74 3.85 -23.70
CA PRO A 142 -15.68 2.62 -24.49
C PRO A 142 -14.26 2.22 -24.91
N GLU A 143 -13.34 3.19 -25.00
CA GLU A 143 -11.93 2.99 -25.26
C GLU A 143 -11.22 2.13 -24.22
N ILE A 144 -11.68 2.13 -22.95
CA ILE A 144 -11.06 1.35 -21.87
C ILE A 144 -11.08 -0.14 -22.21
N ARG A 145 -12.23 -0.65 -22.65
CA ARG A 145 -12.38 -2.06 -23.02
C ARG A 145 -11.52 -2.40 -24.23
N LYS A 146 -11.54 -1.55 -25.26
CA LYS A 146 -10.76 -1.75 -26.49
C LYS A 146 -9.26 -1.79 -26.20
N GLN A 147 -8.74 -0.80 -25.48
CA GLN A 147 -7.32 -0.68 -25.14
C GLN A 147 -6.87 -1.79 -24.17
N PHE A 148 -7.71 -2.15 -23.20
CA PHE A 148 -7.35 -3.18 -22.23
C PHE A 148 -7.21 -4.55 -22.91
N TRP A 149 -8.08 -4.90 -23.86
CA TRP A 149 -8.03 -6.21 -24.52
C TRP A 149 -7.17 -6.27 -25.79
N ASP A 150 -6.75 -5.13 -26.34
CA ASP A 150 -5.78 -5.10 -27.44
C ASP A 150 -4.41 -5.63 -26.99
N SER A 151 -3.96 -6.77 -27.53
CA SER A 151 -2.70 -7.41 -27.13
C SER A 151 -1.46 -6.53 -27.35
N GLN A 152 -1.50 -5.58 -28.28
CA GLN A 152 -0.39 -4.67 -28.61
C GLN A 152 -0.39 -3.40 -27.76
N HIS A 153 -1.54 -3.03 -27.19
CA HIS A 153 -1.66 -1.80 -26.42
C HIS A 153 -1.16 -1.97 -24.98
N TRP A 154 -0.05 -1.29 -24.64
CA TRP A 154 0.53 -1.27 -23.30
C TRP A 154 1.02 0.15 -22.94
N PRO A 155 1.04 0.53 -21.66
CA PRO A 155 0.65 -0.24 -20.47
C PRO A 155 -0.87 -0.49 -20.40
N LYS A 156 -1.28 -1.54 -19.67
CA LYS A 156 -2.69 -1.77 -19.34
C LYS A 156 -3.09 -0.83 -18.23
N HIS A 157 -4.14 -0.06 -18.42
CA HIS A 157 -4.66 0.84 -17.41
C HIS A 157 -5.77 0.15 -16.62
N ILE A 158 -5.59 0.02 -15.31
CA ILE A 158 -6.56 -0.63 -14.41
C ILE A 158 -7.06 0.40 -13.41
N LEU A 159 -8.39 0.47 -13.24
CA LEU A 159 -8.99 1.30 -12.22
C LEU A 159 -8.75 0.67 -10.84
N VAL A 160 -8.21 1.45 -9.92
CA VAL A 160 -8.01 1.08 -8.52
C VAL A 160 -8.83 2.01 -7.66
N ARG A 161 -9.73 1.43 -6.86
CA ARG A 161 -10.59 2.16 -5.92
C ARG A 161 -10.07 1.95 -4.50
N TYR A 162 -9.70 3.04 -3.85
CA TYR A 162 -9.31 3.06 -2.45
C TYR A 162 -10.49 3.50 -1.59
N THR A 163 -10.88 2.64 -0.66
CA THR A 163 -11.95 2.90 0.31
C THR A 163 -11.38 2.86 1.72
N TRP A 164 -11.61 3.91 2.49
CA TRP A 164 -11.17 4.01 3.88
C TRP A 164 -12.30 3.70 4.85
N SER A 165 -11.98 2.93 5.88
CA SER A 165 -12.88 2.63 6.99
C SER A 165 -12.19 2.91 8.32
N HIS A 166 -12.86 3.67 9.18
CA HIS A 166 -12.39 3.93 10.53
C HIS A 166 -12.69 2.71 11.41
N VAL A 167 -11.69 2.19 12.12
CA VAL A 167 -11.83 1.05 13.01
C VAL A 167 -11.85 1.55 14.45
N VAL A 168 -12.94 1.27 15.17
CA VAL A 168 -13.01 1.50 16.62
C VAL A 168 -12.63 0.21 17.31
N PHE A 169 -11.48 0.18 17.99
CA PHE A 169 -11.15 -0.95 18.86
C PHE A 169 -12.01 -0.87 20.11
N HIS A 170 -12.93 -1.82 20.27
CA HIS A 170 -13.58 -2.02 21.56
C HIS A 170 -12.65 -2.85 22.46
N PRO A 171 -12.27 -2.36 23.65
CA PRO A 171 -11.29 -3.01 24.53
C PRO A 171 -11.76 -4.36 25.11
N PHE A 172 -12.97 -4.83 24.80
CA PHE A 172 -13.53 -6.09 25.29
C PHE A 172 -13.85 -7.05 24.15
N ASN A 173 -12.83 -7.72 23.61
CA ASN A 173 -13.02 -9.04 23.00
C ASN A 173 -11.72 -9.86 22.97
N LEU A 174 -11.11 -10.03 24.15
CA LEU A 174 -10.31 -11.24 24.44
C LEU A 174 -11.27 -12.34 24.89
N ARG A 175 -11.99 -12.95 23.95
CA ARG A 175 -12.55 -14.30 24.15
C ARG A 175 -12.04 -15.19 23.02
N ILE A 176 -10.80 -15.63 23.21
CA ILE A 176 -10.40 -17.03 23.19
C ILE A 176 -11.23 -17.87 22.20
N ALA A 177 -10.82 -17.88 20.93
CA ALA A 177 -10.99 -19.04 20.08
C ALA A 177 -9.74 -19.91 20.28
N ILE A 178 -9.66 -20.59 21.42
CA ILE A 178 -8.82 -21.78 21.55
C ILE A 178 -9.67 -22.94 21.07
N ILE A 179 -9.22 -23.52 19.95
CA ILE A 179 -9.63 -24.79 19.41
C ILE A 179 -9.36 -25.87 20.48
N THR A 180 -10.39 -26.57 20.95
CA THR A 180 -10.40 -28.04 21.09
C THR A 180 -11.83 -28.53 21.28
#